data_AF-A0A2N2F679-F1
#
_entry.id   AF-A0A2N2F679-F1
#
_cell.length_a   1.000
_cell.length_b   1.000
_cell.length_c   1.000
_cell.angle_alpha   90.00
_cell.angle_beta   90.00
_cell.angle_gamma   90.00
#
_symmetry.space_group_name_H-M   'P 1'
#
loop_
_entity.id
_entity.type
_entity.pdbx_description
1 polymer ?
#
loop_
_entity_poly.entity_id
_entity_poly.type
_entity_poly.pdbx_seq_one_letter_code
_entity_poly.pdbx_strand_id
1 'polypeptide(L)'
;MNFVSFGKKVLLGGCFCAFSTLLSDSIADVKQHFDDVLLVVNYNHPHYQSIDFLKKMYGIAFSHIVFYGEKDDSRVYTINHHEGHYGYRALADAMRRHPHFRGYLYTNDDCFLNFWQLIRCAKNKLWVIPPYANLALNDQARPRRLEGDGRGWTWWYRECGYKAAKNVYTQLSEKNKRLLLHNCGASSLCYGFSDLVYIPREYAQEVQELCAVCSTQGLFLEIALPMICASVAPKEERENFNALISWYKPQEEVLGRYTLKYHAIHPLKFSDEKVRTFIEQRVEQLVAALR
;
A
#
# COMPACT_ATOMS: atom_id res chain seq x y z
N MET A 1 18.27 59.51 -29.36
CA MET A 1 17.66 60.35 -28.30
C MET A 1 16.55 59.58 -27.63
N ASN A 2 16.73 59.37 -26.34
CA ASN A 2 15.82 59.06 -25.22
C ASN A 2 14.28 58.97 -25.43
N PHE A 3 13.65 57.89 -24.91
CA PHE A 3 12.70 57.78 -23.76
C PHE A 3 11.37 58.57 -23.91
N VAL A 4 10.17 58.19 -23.45
CA VAL A 4 9.52 57.04 -22.77
C VAL A 4 7.99 57.34 -22.74
N SER A 5 7.11 56.33 -22.68
CA SER A 5 5.85 56.27 -21.88
C SER A 5 5.09 54.98 -22.23
N PHE A 6 5.24 53.87 -21.49
CA PHE A 6 4.58 53.45 -20.24
C PHE A 6 3.06 53.19 -20.31
N GLY A 7 2.70 51.91 -20.42
CA GLY A 7 1.36 51.39 -20.21
C GLY A 7 1.43 49.94 -19.71
N LYS A 8 1.44 49.79 -18.38
CA LYS A 8 1.45 48.50 -17.67
C LYS A 8 0.22 47.65 -18.03
N LYS A 9 0.44 46.40 -18.45
CA LYS A 9 -0.50 45.29 -18.15
C LYS A 9 0.25 44.24 -17.35
N VAL A 10 -0.27 44.02 -16.14
CA VAL A 10 0.19 43.06 -15.15
C VAL A 10 0.02 41.66 -15.72
N LEU A 11 1.14 40.96 -15.95
CA LEU A 11 1.16 39.52 -16.15
C LEU A 11 1.09 38.87 -14.76
N LEU A 12 -0.08 38.29 -14.46
CA LEU A 12 -0.23 37.32 -13.39
C LEU A 12 0.63 36.11 -13.74
N GLY A 13 1.82 36.04 -13.14
CA GLY A 13 2.72 34.90 -13.21
C GLY A 13 2.08 33.70 -12.51
N GLY A 14 1.35 32.89 -13.26
CA GLY A 14 1.04 31.52 -12.90
C GLY A 14 2.33 30.71 -13.00
N CYS A 15 2.82 30.24 -11.86
CA CYS A 15 3.97 29.35 -11.74
C CYS A 15 3.69 28.00 -12.43
N PHE A 16 3.93 27.92 -13.74
CA PHE A 16 3.94 26.69 -14.54
C PHE A 16 5.34 26.04 -14.49
N CYS A 17 5.87 25.78 -13.30
CA CYS A 17 7.18 25.17 -13.14
C CYS A 17 7.15 24.02 -12.13
N ALA A 18 6.62 22.86 -12.56
CA ALA A 18 6.96 21.55 -12.01
C ALA A 18 6.58 20.36 -12.93
N PHE A 19 6.54 20.55 -14.26
CA PHE A 19 6.34 19.46 -15.23
C PHE A 19 7.64 18.97 -15.90
N SER A 20 8.80 19.44 -15.47
CA SER A 20 10.08 19.02 -16.09
C SER A 20 10.61 17.75 -15.43
N THR A 21 10.47 16.62 -16.14
CA THR A 21 10.83 15.21 -15.84
C THR A 21 9.65 14.28 -15.48
N LEU A 22 8.47 14.55 -16.04
CA LEU A 22 7.49 13.48 -16.27
C LEU A 22 7.81 12.84 -17.62
N LEU A 23 8.08 11.54 -17.58
CA LEU A 23 8.19 10.66 -18.74
C LEU A 23 7.02 10.92 -19.71
N SER A 24 7.30 10.81 -21.01
CA SER A 24 6.33 10.88 -22.11
C SER A 24 5.42 9.64 -22.16
N ASP A 25 5.01 9.12 -21.01
CA ASP A 25 4.24 7.88 -20.92
C ASP A 25 2.81 8.17 -21.40
N SER A 26 2.31 7.34 -22.29
CA SER A 26 0.90 7.32 -22.69
C SER A 26 0.07 6.47 -21.72
N ILE A 27 -1.26 6.54 -21.80
CA ILE A 27 -2.14 5.59 -21.09
C ILE A 27 -1.81 4.13 -21.49
N ALA A 28 -1.39 3.91 -22.74
CA ALA A 28 -1.01 2.59 -23.21
C ALA A 28 0.25 2.09 -22.49
N ASP A 29 1.22 2.97 -22.22
CA ASP A 29 2.43 2.62 -21.47
C ASP A 29 2.11 2.28 -20.01
N VAL A 30 1.21 3.03 -19.37
CA VAL A 30 0.71 2.71 -18.01
C VAL A 30 0.05 1.34 -17.99
N LYS A 31 -0.86 1.08 -18.95
CA LYS A 31 -1.57 -0.21 -19.02
C LYS A 31 -0.60 -1.36 -19.27
N GLN A 32 0.27 -1.23 -20.28
CA GLN A 32 1.30 -2.22 -20.59
C GLN A 32 2.22 -2.49 -19.39
N HIS A 33 2.54 -1.47 -18.60
CA HIS A 33 3.36 -1.63 -17.40
C HIS A 33 2.68 -2.52 -16.34
N PHE A 34 1.36 -2.48 -16.20
CA PHE A 34 0.62 -3.22 -15.16
C PHE A 34 -0.14 -4.44 -15.67
N ASP A 35 -0.14 -4.73 -16.97
CA ASP A 35 -0.83 -5.88 -17.56
C ASP A 35 -0.32 -7.24 -17.04
N ASP A 36 0.93 -7.32 -16.59
CA ASP A 36 1.51 -8.53 -15.98
C ASP A 36 1.46 -8.53 -14.43
N VAL A 37 0.76 -7.57 -13.82
CA VAL A 37 0.60 -7.45 -12.36
C VAL A 37 -0.85 -7.76 -11.96
N LEU A 38 -1.01 -8.58 -10.93
CA LEU A 38 -2.32 -8.79 -10.30
C LEU A 38 -2.54 -7.74 -9.22
N LEU A 39 -3.59 -6.91 -9.38
CA LEU A 39 -4.06 -6.06 -8.29
C LEU A 39 -4.97 -6.88 -7.36
N VAL A 40 -4.58 -6.98 -6.10
CA VAL A 40 -5.30 -7.68 -5.03
C VAL A 40 -5.90 -6.63 -4.10
N VAL A 41 -7.23 -6.50 -4.09
CA VAL A 41 -7.95 -5.56 -3.23
C VAL A 41 -8.67 -6.33 -2.13
N ASN A 42 -8.27 -6.10 -0.88
CA ASN A 42 -8.88 -6.71 0.30
C ASN A 42 -9.91 -5.75 0.94
N TYR A 43 -11.15 -6.20 1.06
CA TYR A 43 -12.18 -5.48 1.78
C TYR A 43 -12.11 -5.80 3.27
N ASN A 44 -11.73 -4.81 4.08
CA ASN A 44 -11.71 -4.96 5.55
C ASN A 44 -13.12 -5.22 6.10
N HIS A 45 -14.15 -4.63 5.48
CA HIS A 45 -15.56 -4.87 5.77
C HIS A 45 -16.34 -5.05 4.46
N PRO A 46 -17.54 -5.67 4.44
CA PRO A 46 -18.26 -6.04 3.22
C PRO A 46 -18.93 -4.84 2.52
N HIS A 47 -18.15 -3.82 2.18
CA HIS A 47 -18.55 -2.61 1.46
C HIS A 47 -18.44 -2.78 -0.06
N TYR A 48 -18.91 -3.91 -0.59
CA TYR A 48 -18.74 -4.32 -1.98
C TYR A 48 -19.45 -3.44 -3.02
N GLN A 49 -20.23 -2.44 -2.59
CA GLN A 49 -20.82 -1.43 -3.49
C GLN A 49 -19.77 -0.59 -4.22
N SER A 50 -18.53 -0.50 -3.72
CA SER A 50 -17.43 0.22 -4.39
C SER A 50 -16.70 -0.59 -5.45
N ILE A 51 -17.00 -1.89 -5.64
CA ILE A 51 -16.31 -2.75 -6.61
C ILE A 51 -16.33 -2.16 -8.02
N ASP A 52 -17.49 -1.73 -8.52
CA ASP A 52 -17.61 -1.21 -9.89
C ASP A 52 -16.86 0.12 -10.06
N PHE A 53 -16.86 0.95 -9.01
CA PHE A 53 -16.05 2.16 -8.96
C PHE A 53 -14.55 1.83 -9.03
N LEU A 54 -14.07 0.88 -8.22
CA LEU A 54 -12.66 0.48 -8.22
C LEU A 54 -12.25 -0.17 -9.55
N LYS A 55 -13.11 -0.99 -10.16
CA LYS A 55 -12.88 -1.52 -11.51
C LYS A 55 -12.77 -0.41 -12.55
N LYS A 56 -13.64 0.61 -12.49
CA LYS A 56 -13.58 1.78 -13.39
C LYS A 56 -12.26 2.55 -13.23
N MET A 57 -11.83 2.81 -12.00
CA MET A 57 -10.63 3.61 -11.73
C MET A 57 -9.33 2.82 -12.00
N TYR A 58 -9.22 1.61 -11.49
CA TYR A 58 -8.00 0.81 -11.63
C TYR A 58 -7.92 0.04 -12.95
N GLY A 59 -9.04 -0.23 -13.62
CA GLY A 59 -9.06 -0.89 -14.93
C GLY A 59 -8.36 -0.11 -16.05
N ILE A 60 -8.08 1.17 -15.82
CA ILE A 60 -7.25 2.01 -16.71
C ILE A 60 -5.81 1.49 -16.76
N ALA A 61 -5.28 1.01 -15.64
CA ALA A 61 -3.92 0.49 -15.52
C ALA A 61 -3.87 -1.04 -15.45
N PHE A 62 -4.72 -1.64 -14.62
CA PHE A 62 -4.67 -3.08 -14.31
C PHE A 62 -5.70 -3.84 -15.12
N SER A 63 -5.24 -4.74 -15.99
CA SER A 63 -6.12 -5.69 -16.69
C SER A 63 -6.63 -6.81 -15.76
N HIS A 64 -5.96 -7.04 -14.64
CA HIS A 64 -6.26 -8.13 -13.71
C HIS A 64 -6.44 -7.60 -12.29
N ILE A 65 -7.67 -7.69 -11.79
CA ILE A 65 -8.06 -7.23 -10.46
C ILE A 65 -8.88 -8.34 -9.79
N VAL A 66 -8.50 -8.71 -8.57
CA VAL A 66 -9.26 -9.64 -7.73
C VAL A 66 -9.65 -8.96 -6.42
N PHE A 67 -10.84 -9.28 -5.95
CA PHE A 67 -11.39 -8.72 -4.72
C PHE A 67 -11.53 -9.83 -3.68
N TYR A 68 -11.17 -9.52 -2.43
CA TYR A 68 -11.26 -10.41 -1.28
C TYR A 68 -12.10 -9.78 -0.17
N GLY A 69 -12.74 -10.60 0.66
CA GLY A 69 -13.50 -10.13 1.82
C GLY A 69 -14.11 -11.29 2.62
N GLU A 70 -14.86 -10.99 3.67
CA GLU A 70 -15.38 -12.01 4.61
C GLU A 70 -16.83 -12.47 4.35
N LYS A 71 -17.54 -11.82 3.42
CA LYS A 71 -18.94 -12.16 3.09
C LYS A 71 -19.05 -12.62 1.65
N ASP A 72 -20.02 -13.50 1.42
CA ASP A 72 -20.28 -14.04 0.09
C ASP A 72 -20.81 -12.97 -0.86
N ASP A 73 -20.12 -12.82 -2.00
CA ASP A 73 -20.50 -12.03 -3.17
C ASP A 73 -19.85 -12.72 -4.38
N SER A 74 -20.56 -12.82 -5.50
CA SER A 74 -20.07 -13.53 -6.69
C SER A 74 -18.81 -12.91 -7.31
N ARG A 75 -18.47 -11.68 -6.93
CA ARG A 75 -17.31 -10.92 -7.42
C ARG A 75 -16.12 -10.96 -6.45
N VAL A 76 -16.27 -11.60 -5.29
CA VAL A 76 -15.33 -11.56 -4.17
C VAL A 76 -14.92 -12.97 -3.76
N TYR A 77 -13.62 -13.20 -3.55
CA TYR A 77 -13.14 -14.41 -2.92
C TYR A 77 -13.32 -14.32 -1.40
N THR A 78 -14.16 -15.20 -0.84
CA THR A 78 -14.40 -15.27 0.61
C THR A 78 -13.17 -15.83 1.33
N ILE A 79 -12.59 -15.04 2.24
CA ILE A 79 -11.52 -15.48 3.15
C ILE A 79 -11.70 -14.84 4.52
N ASN A 80 -11.47 -15.60 5.59
CA ASN A 80 -11.50 -15.06 6.95
C ASN A 80 -10.20 -14.31 7.24
N HIS A 81 -10.29 -13.00 7.41
CA HIS A 81 -9.18 -12.12 7.75
C HIS A 81 -9.48 -11.20 8.95
N HIS A 82 -10.58 -11.47 9.68
CA HIS A 82 -11.06 -10.80 10.87
C HIS A 82 -11.03 -9.28 10.75
N GLU A 83 -11.96 -8.71 9.97
CA GLU A 83 -12.09 -7.26 9.78
C GLU A 83 -10.79 -6.56 9.31
N GLY A 84 -9.96 -7.30 8.56
CA GLY A 84 -8.70 -6.81 7.99
C GLY A 84 -7.46 -7.10 8.83
N HIS A 85 -7.63 -7.57 10.07
CA HIS A 85 -6.52 -7.87 10.99
C HIS A 85 -5.49 -8.86 10.41
N TYR A 86 -5.92 -9.72 9.49
CA TYR A 86 -5.09 -10.71 8.82
C TYR A 86 -5.19 -10.61 7.29
N GLY A 87 -5.32 -9.38 6.74
CA GLY A 87 -5.48 -9.14 5.30
C GLY A 87 -4.41 -9.78 4.40
N TYR A 88 -3.21 -10.06 4.93
CA TYR A 88 -2.17 -10.83 4.25
C TYR A 88 -2.59 -12.25 3.84
N ARG A 89 -3.67 -12.79 4.43
CA ARG A 89 -4.30 -14.04 3.99
C ARG A 89 -4.87 -13.92 2.58
N ALA A 90 -5.49 -12.79 2.23
CA ALA A 90 -5.98 -12.51 0.88
C ALA A 90 -4.82 -12.46 -0.12
N LEU A 91 -3.73 -11.78 0.24
CA LEU A 91 -2.51 -11.75 -0.59
C LEU A 91 -1.94 -13.16 -0.82
N ALA A 92 -1.79 -13.97 0.23
CA ALA A 92 -1.30 -15.35 0.11
C ALA A 92 -2.21 -16.21 -0.78
N ASP A 93 -3.52 -16.10 -0.61
CA ASP A 93 -4.50 -16.82 -1.42
C ASP A 93 -4.44 -16.40 -2.90
N ALA A 94 -4.29 -15.10 -3.18
CA ALA A 94 -4.17 -14.58 -4.53
C ALA A 94 -2.92 -15.13 -5.23
N MET A 95 -1.77 -15.13 -4.55
CA MET A 95 -0.52 -15.70 -5.08
C MET A 95 -0.65 -17.19 -5.40
N ARG A 96 -1.39 -17.93 -4.56
CA ARG A 96 -1.63 -19.37 -4.75
C ARG A 96 -2.56 -19.66 -5.92
N ARG A 97 -3.64 -18.90 -6.09
CA ARG A 97 -4.64 -19.09 -7.15
C ARG A 97 -4.16 -18.59 -8.51
N HIS A 98 -3.28 -17.60 -8.51
CA HIS A 98 -2.87 -16.90 -9.71
C HIS A 98 -1.34 -16.83 -9.86
N PRO A 99 -0.62 -17.97 -9.90
CA PRO A 99 0.85 -18.02 -9.76
C PRO A 99 1.64 -17.41 -10.93
N HIS A 100 0.98 -17.10 -12.05
CA HIS A 100 1.64 -16.77 -13.32
C HIS A 100 2.00 -15.29 -13.50
N PHE A 101 1.45 -14.40 -12.67
CA PHE A 101 1.72 -12.96 -12.74
C PHE A 101 3.18 -12.63 -12.42
N ARG A 102 3.68 -11.52 -12.97
CA ARG A 102 5.02 -11.00 -12.66
C ARG A 102 5.15 -10.57 -11.21
N GLY A 103 4.07 -10.06 -10.63
CA GLY A 103 3.98 -9.70 -9.23
C GLY A 103 2.57 -9.35 -8.81
N TYR A 104 2.41 -9.08 -7.52
CA TYR A 104 1.12 -8.93 -6.84
C TYR A 104 1.13 -7.60 -6.09
N LEU A 105 0.28 -6.67 -6.51
CA LEU A 105 0.09 -5.40 -5.80
C LEU A 105 -1.12 -5.55 -4.88
N TYR A 106 -0.87 -5.61 -3.57
CA TYR A 106 -1.88 -5.71 -2.54
C TYR A 106 -2.30 -4.35 -2.02
N THR A 107 -3.59 -4.14 -1.83
CA THR A 107 -4.13 -2.98 -1.10
C THR A 107 -5.46 -3.29 -0.41
N ASN A 108 -5.94 -2.36 0.44
CA ASN A 108 -7.24 -2.46 1.10
C ASN A 108 -8.30 -1.55 0.47
N ASP A 109 -9.59 -1.81 0.74
CA ASP A 109 -10.76 -1.08 0.23
C ASP A 109 -10.93 0.35 0.78
N ASP A 110 -9.97 0.83 1.56
CA ASP A 110 -9.86 2.22 1.99
C ASP A 110 -8.49 2.85 1.70
N CYS A 111 -7.71 2.26 0.80
CA CYS A 111 -6.43 2.80 0.36
C CYS A 111 -6.49 3.13 -1.14
N PHE A 112 -6.37 4.41 -1.50
CA PHE A 112 -6.33 4.80 -2.90
C PHE A 112 -4.91 4.83 -3.44
N LEU A 113 -4.65 4.00 -4.45
CA LEU A 113 -3.38 3.94 -5.19
C LEU A 113 -3.30 4.96 -6.33
N ASN A 114 -2.32 5.86 -6.27
CA ASN A 114 -1.95 6.73 -7.39
C ASN A 114 -1.07 5.92 -8.37
N PHE A 115 -1.66 4.94 -9.05
CA PHE A 115 -0.96 3.94 -9.87
C PHE A 115 -0.03 4.55 -10.94
N TRP A 116 -0.34 5.76 -11.42
CA TRP A 116 0.51 6.47 -12.37
C TRP A 116 1.87 6.89 -11.81
N GLN A 117 2.01 7.06 -10.48
CA GLN A 117 3.31 7.27 -9.86
C GLN A 117 4.11 5.97 -9.73
N LEU A 118 3.42 4.83 -9.71
CA LEU A 118 4.03 3.52 -9.50
C LEU A 118 4.72 2.96 -10.74
N ILE A 119 4.48 3.54 -11.93
CA ILE A 119 5.14 3.12 -13.18
C ILE A 119 6.67 3.24 -13.11
N ARG A 120 7.17 4.10 -12.20
CA ARG A 120 8.59 4.34 -11.96
C ARG A 120 9.24 3.26 -11.10
N CYS A 121 8.44 2.44 -10.43
CA CYS A 121 8.94 1.45 -9.49
C CYS A 121 9.42 0.19 -10.21
N ALA A 122 10.58 -0.35 -9.79
CA ALA A 122 11.13 -1.54 -10.42
C ALA A 122 10.36 -2.79 -10.00
N LYS A 123 9.67 -3.44 -10.94
CA LYS A 123 8.83 -4.64 -10.70
C LYS A 123 9.58 -5.90 -10.24
N ASN A 124 10.92 -5.87 -10.16
CA ASN A 124 11.77 -6.94 -9.59
C ASN A 124 12.19 -6.65 -8.13
N LYS A 125 11.64 -5.61 -7.50
CA LYS A 125 11.87 -5.25 -6.11
C LYS A 125 10.56 -5.31 -5.33
N LEU A 126 10.64 -5.58 -4.02
CA LEU A 126 9.49 -5.39 -3.15
C LEU A 126 9.15 -3.91 -3.08
N TRP A 127 7.87 -3.54 -3.19
CA TRP A 127 7.45 -2.17 -2.89
C TRP A 127 6.76 -2.17 -1.53
N VAL A 128 7.28 -1.41 -0.59
CA VAL A 128 6.84 -1.43 0.81
C VAL A 128 6.67 -0.01 1.33
N ILE A 129 5.82 0.19 2.33
CA ILE A 129 5.88 1.43 3.11
C ILE A 129 6.96 1.24 4.19
N PRO A 130 7.88 2.22 4.38
CA PRO A 130 8.86 2.15 5.44
C PRO A 130 8.21 1.85 6.79
N PRO A 131 8.77 0.92 7.59
CA PRO A 131 8.20 0.61 8.90
C PRO A 131 8.22 1.84 9.80
N TYR A 132 7.27 1.89 10.75
CA TYR A 132 7.20 2.98 11.72
C TYR A 132 8.42 3.02 12.64
N ALA A 133 8.86 1.84 13.07
CA ALA A 133 10.05 1.62 13.85
C ALA A 133 10.40 0.12 13.88
N ASN A 134 11.58 -0.18 14.42
CA ASN A 134 11.94 -1.54 14.80
C ASN A 134 11.55 -1.77 16.26
N LEU A 135 11.15 -3.00 16.59
CA LEU A 135 10.76 -3.44 17.92
C LEU A 135 11.70 -4.54 18.41
N ALA A 136 12.12 -4.43 19.67
CA ALA A 136 12.71 -5.57 20.35
C ALA A 136 11.64 -6.64 20.58
N LEU A 137 11.98 -7.91 20.37
CA LEU A 137 11.06 -9.02 20.62
C LEU A 137 10.98 -9.35 22.13
N ASN A 138 10.42 -8.42 22.90
CA ASN A 138 10.09 -8.59 24.32
C ASN A 138 8.81 -7.82 24.68
N ASP A 139 8.22 -8.16 25.82
CA ASP A 139 6.99 -7.56 26.35
C ASP A 139 7.19 -6.15 26.93
N GLN A 140 8.44 -5.75 27.18
CA GLN A 140 8.79 -4.38 27.60
C GLN A 140 8.93 -3.42 26.41
N ALA A 141 8.93 -3.91 25.16
CA ALA A 141 9.01 -3.06 23.99
C ALA A 141 7.82 -2.09 23.95
N ARG A 142 8.10 -0.87 23.51
CA ARG A 142 7.13 0.23 23.45
C ARG A 142 7.02 0.71 22.00
N PRO A 143 5.98 0.27 21.27
CA PRO A 143 5.66 0.82 19.97
C PRO A 143 5.56 2.34 20.02
N ARG A 144 6.09 3.00 19.00
CA ARG A 144 5.95 4.44 18.77
C ARG A 144 4.47 4.81 18.80
N ARG A 145 4.14 5.87 19.54
CA ARG A 145 2.81 6.51 19.45
C ARG A 145 2.68 7.18 18.09
N LEU A 146 1.64 6.80 17.35
CA LEU A 146 1.28 7.48 16.11
C LEU A 146 0.49 8.75 16.44
N GLU A 147 0.70 9.81 15.67
CA GLU A 147 -0.06 11.05 15.83
C GLU A 147 -1.56 10.79 15.63
N GLY A 148 -2.40 11.40 16.47
CA GLY A 148 -3.86 11.24 16.43
C GLY A 148 -4.40 10.01 17.16
N ASP A 149 -3.56 9.03 17.50
CA ASP A 149 -3.97 7.89 18.34
C ASP A 149 -3.84 8.25 19.82
N GLY A 150 -4.89 8.85 20.37
CA GLY A 150 -4.97 9.21 21.79
C GLY A 150 -4.82 8.03 22.76
N ARG A 151 -4.95 6.78 22.27
CA ARG A 151 -4.81 5.55 23.06
C ARG A 151 -3.47 4.83 22.85
N GLY A 152 -2.68 5.26 21.86
CA GLY A 152 -1.45 4.59 21.43
C GLY A 152 -1.70 3.23 20.75
N TRP A 153 -0.73 2.77 19.97
CA TRP A 153 -0.83 1.53 19.21
C TRP A 153 -0.81 0.31 20.16
N THR A 154 -1.98 -0.14 20.59
CA THR A 154 -2.13 -1.17 21.64
C THR A 154 -1.99 -2.61 21.16
N TRP A 155 -1.92 -2.84 19.85
CA TRP A 155 -1.92 -4.18 19.25
C TRP A 155 -0.77 -5.06 19.74
N TRP A 156 0.39 -4.47 20.05
CA TRP A 156 1.54 -5.18 20.62
C TRP A 156 1.21 -5.99 21.87
N TYR A 157 0.35 -5.45 22.73
CA TYR A 157 0.06 -6.03 24.04
C TYR A 157 -1.08 -7.05 24.01
N ARG A 158 -1.70 -7.24 22.85
CA ARG A 158 -2.77 -8.23 22.63
C ARG A 158 -2.19 -9.57 22.20
N GLU A 159 -3.02 -10.62 22.16
CA GLU A 159 -2.61 -11.96 21.70
C GLU A 159 -2.03 -11.93 20.29
N CYS A 160 -2.59 -11.09 19.40
CA CYS A 160 -2.12 -10.89 18.03
C CYS A 160 -0.82 -10.05 17.91
N GLY A 161 -0.22 -9.64 19.03
CA GLY A 161 0.96 -8.79 19.11
C GLY A 161 2.23 -9.56 19.46
N TYR A 162 2.86 -9.21 20.58
CA TYR A 162 4.13 -9.79 21.05
C TYR A 162 4.12 -11.31 21.13
N LYS A 163 3.07 -11.90 21.72
CA LYS A 163 2.97 -13.36 21.90
C LYS A 163 2.96 -14.08 20.55
N ALA A 164 2.10 -13.65 19.62
CA ALA A 164 2.08 -14.16 18.26
C ALA A 164 3.44 -13.95 17.56
N ALA A 165 4.02 -12.74 17.66
CA ALA A 165 5.28 -12.41 17.00
C ALA A 165 6.44 -13.28 17.51
N LYS A 166 6.48 -13.56 18.82
CA LYS A 166 7.46 -14.46 19.43
C LYS A 166 7.33 -15.86 18.88
N ASN A 167 6.11 -16.39 18.80
CA ASN A 167 5.86 -17.73 18.26
C ASN A 167 6.22 -17.82 16.77
N VAL A 168 5.90 -16.79 15.98
CA VAL A 168 6.32 -16.73 14.57
C VAL A 168 7.83 -16.72 14.45
N TYR A 169 8.53 -15.90 15.24
CA TYR A 169 10.00 -15.82 15.21
C TYR A 169 10.67 -17.18 15.44
N THR A 170 10.12 -18.02 16.34
CA THR A 170 10.67 -19.37 16.58
C THR A 170 10.52 -20.32 15.39
N GLN A 171 9.55 -20.07 14.51
CA GLN A 171 9.26 -20.88 13.32
C GLN A 171 9.96 -20.37 12.05
N LEU A 172 10.62 -19.21 12.10
CA LEU A 172 11.38 -18.70 10.98
C LEU A 172 12.61 -19.57 10.69
N SER A 173 12.94 -19.73 9.40
CA SER A 173 14.20 -20.33 9.00
C SER A 173 15.40 -19.46 9.43
N GLU A 174 16.59 -20.05 9.52
CA GLU A 174 17.82 -19.29 9.81
C GLU A 174 18.16 -18.26 8.72
N LYS A 175 17.74 -18.49 7.47
CA LYS A 175 17.82 -17.48 6.40
C LYS A 175 16.95 -16.28 6.74
N ASN A 176 15.68 -16.51 7.08
CA ASN A 176 14.72 -15.43 7.39
C ASN A 176 15.13 -14.64 8.63
N LYS A 177 15.59 -15.31 9.70
CA LYS A 177 16.10 -14.64 10.90
C LYS A 177 17.30 -13.74 10.61
N ARG A 178 18.25 -14.20 9.77
CA ARG A 178 19.41 -13.39 9.38
C ARG A 178 19.01 -12.15 8.58
N LEU A 179 18.09 -12.28 7.63
CA LEU A 179 17.57 -11.14 6.86
C LEU A 179 16.82 -10.16 7.77
N LEU A 180 15.98 -10.69 8.66
CA LEU A 180 15.25 -9.88 9.64
C LEU A 180 16.21 -9.11 10.56
N LEU A 181 17.26 -9.76 11.08
CA LEU A 181 18.32 -9.13 11.87
C LEU A 181 19.08 -8.07 11.06
N HIS A 182 19.44 -8.35 9.80
CA HIS A 182 20.08 -7.38 8.92
C HIS A 182 19.22 -6.14 8.71
N ASN A 183 17.92 -6.33 8.50
CA ASN A 183 17.01 -5.27 8.13
C ASN A 183 16.50 -4.47 9.36
N CYS A 184 16.33 -5.12 10.51
CA CYS A 184 15.75 -4.52 11.71
C CYS A 184 16.78 -4.26 12.84
N GLY A 185 18.00 -4.79 12.70
CA GLY A 185 19.06 -4.69 13.69
C GLY A 185 18.82 -5.59 14.89
N ALA A 186 19.46 -5.29 16.03
CA ALA A 186 19.27 -6.03 17.29
C ALA A 186 17.80 -6.05 17.77
N SER A 187 17.00 -5.08 17.29
CA SER A 187 15.54 -5.17 17.30
C SER A 187 15.09 -6.20 16.25
N SER A 188 14.72 -7.39 16.69
CA SER A 188 14.42 -8.53 15.82
C SER A 188 13.11 -8.43 15.04
N LEU A 189 12.40 -7.31 15.08
CA LEU A 189 11.16 -7.09 14.31
C LEU A 189 11.06 -5.65 13.80
N CYS A 190 10.24 -5.46 12.77
CA CYS A 190 9.68 -4.17 12.38
C CYS A 190 8.16 -4.25 12.30
N TYR A 191 7.51 -3.10 12.42
CA TYR A 191 6.06 -2.96 12.30
C TYR A 191 5.73 -1.64 11.62
N GLY A 192 4.56 -1.54 11.00
CA GLY A 192 4.25 -0.43 10.14
C GLY A 192 2.93 -0.58 9.41
N PHE A 193 2.60 0.48 8.68
CA PHE A 193 1.50 0.49 7.74
C PHE A 193 1.58 -0.71 6.79
N SER A 194 0.44 -1.35 6.55
CA SER A 194 0.40 -2.64 5.85
C SER A 194 -0.76 -2.77 4.87
N ASP A 195 -1.44 -1.67 4.54
CA ASP A 195 -2.52 -1.62 3.54
C ASP A 195 -2.00 -1.48 2.10
N LEU A 196 -0.69 -1.62 1.89
CA LEU A 196 -0.06 -1.54 0.57
C LEU A 196 1.29 -2.27 0.52
N VAL A 197 1.41 -3.23 -0.39
CA VAL A 197 2.68 -3.91 -0.70
C VAL A 197 2.67 -4.44 -2.13
N TYR A 198 3.81 -4.40 -2.83
CA TYR A 198 4.03 -5.15 -4.06
C TYR A 198 5.02 -6.29 -3.82
N ILE A 199 4.63 -7.50 -4.21
CA ILE A 199 5.45 -8.71 -4.11
C ILE A 199 5.79 -9.21 -5.51
N PRO A 200 7.06 -9.14 -5.95
CA PRO A 200 7.51 -9.83 -7.16
C PRO A 200 7.32 -11.35 -7.05
N ARG A 201 7.06 -12.02 -8.18
CA ARG A 201 6.81 -13.47 -8.23
C ARG A 201 7.93 -14.29 -7.59
N GLU A 202 9.18 -13.87 -7.73
CA GLU A 202 10.35 -14.55 -7.16
C GLU A 202 10.29 -14.68 -5.63
N TYR A 203 9.57 -13.80 -4.93
CA TYR A 203 9.35 -13.90 -3.48
C TYR A 203 8.01 -14.55 -3.12
N ALA A 204 7.12 -14.80 -4.09
CA ALA A 204 5.74 -15.16 -3.81
C ALA A 204 5.59 -16.46 -3.02
N GLN A 205 6.43 -17.47 -3.28
CA GLN A 205 6.39 -18.73 -2.54
C GLN A 205 6.79 -18.51 -1.07
N GLU A 206 7.94 -17.88 -0.82
CA GLU A 206 8.44 -17.64 0.54
C GLU A 206 7.49 -16.71 1.33
N VAL A 207 6.90 -15.70 0.67
CA VAL A 207 5.87 -14.85 1.27
C VAL A 207 4.63 -15.64 1.64
N GLN A 208 4.15 -16.56 0.78
CA GLN A 208 3.01 -17.45 1.10
C GLN A 208 3.29 -18.31 2.33
N GLU A 209 4.47 -18.92 2.40
CA GLU A 209 4.89 -19.75 3.54
C GLU A 209 4.91 -18.93 4.84
N LEU A 210 5.49 -17.73 4.83
CA LEU A 210 5.52 -16.86 6.00
C LEU A 210 4.13 -16.30 6.37
N CYS A 211 3.28 -16.00 5.39
CA CYS A 211 1.88 -15.67 5.63
C CYS A 211 1.15 -16.81 6.35
N ALA A 212 1.41 -18.07 6.00
CA ALA A 212 0.81 -19.23 6.66
C ALA A 212 1.26 -19.34 8.12
N VAL A 213 2.55 -19.12 8.40
CA VAL A 213 3.09 -19.08 9.78
C VAL A 213 2.44 -17.94 10.58
N CYS A 214 2.40 -16.73 10.03
CA CYS A 214 1.76 -15.58 10.69
C CYS A 214 0.27 -15.83 10.96
N SER A 215 -0.43 -16.39 9.97
CA SER A 215 -1.86 -16.69 10.03
C SER A 215 -2.18 -17.69 11.14
N THR A 216 -1.37 -18.75 11.26
CA THR A 216 -1.53 -19.79 12.29
C THR A 216 -1.37 -19.22 13.69
N GLN A 217 -0.51 -18.21 13.87
CA GLN A 217 -0.29 -17.55 15.15
C GLN A 217 -1.22 -16.35 15.38
N GLY A 218 -2.06 -15.98 14.41
CA GLY A 218 -2.91 -14.79 14.50
C GLY A 218 -2.11 -13.50 14.64
N LEU A 219 -0.96 -13.38 13.97
CA LEU A 219 -0.14 -12.17 14.02
C LEU A 219 -0.83 -11.02 13.27
N PHE A 220 -0.98 -9.88 13.93
CA PHE A 220 -1.64 -8.69 13.36
C PHE A 220 -0.93 -8.19 12.10
N LEU A 221 -1.71 -7.77 11.10
CA LEU A 221 -1.26 -7.33 9.78
C LEU A 221 -0.09 -6.33 9.83
N GLU A 222 -0.21 -5.30 10.68
CA GLU A 222 0.80 -4.24 10.82
C GLU A 222 2.12 -4.70 11.45
N ILE A 223 2.20 -5.95 11.93
CA ILE A 223 3.45 -6.61 12.32
C ILE A 223 3.84 -7.65 11.25
N ALA A 224 2.87 -8.43 10.78
CA ALA A 224 3.08 -9.54 9.88
C ALA A 224 3.71 -9.10 8.55
N LEU A 225 3.09 -8.19 7.79
CA LEU A 225 3.61 -7.80 6.48
C LEU A 225 4.99 -7.13 6.53
N PRO A 226 5.27 -6.18 7.45
CA PRO A 226 6.59 -5.59 7.57
C PRO A 226 7.64 -6.63 7.94
N MET A 227 7.34 -7.53 8.87
CA MET A 227 8.24 -8.62 9.25
C MET A 227 8.47 -9.62 8.10
N ILE A 228 7.43 -9.99 7.34
CA ILE A 228 7.55 -10.85 6.16
C ILE A 228 8.47 -10.19 5.13
N CYS A 229 8.22 -8.94 4.77
CA CYS A 229 9.08 -8.20 3.84
C CYS A 229 10.51 -8.07 4.38
N ALA A 230 10.68 -7.82 5.68
CA ALA A 230 11.96 -7.83 6.40
C ALA A 230 12.69 -9.18 6.34
N SER A 231 11.96 -10.27 6.18
CA SER A 231 12.49 -11.64 6.25
C SER A 231 12.83 -12.25 4.89
N VAL A 232 12.32 -11.72 3.77
CA VAL A 232 12.48 -12.34 2.43
C VAL A 232 13.45 -11.61 1.50
N ALA A 233 13.65 -10.31 1.67
CA ALA A 233 14.57 -9.53 0.84
C ALA A 233 15.44 -8.60 1.70
N PRO A 234 16.66 -8.22 1.30
CA PRO A 234 17.41 -7.14 1.94
C PRO A 234 16.78 -5.77 1.63
N LYS A 235 17.24 -4.67 2.24
CA LYS A 235 16.64 -3.32 2.03
C LYS A 235 16.89 -2.78 0.62
N GLU A 236 18.01 -3.17 0.02
CA GLU A 236 18.49 -2.74 -1.29
C GLU A 236 17.61 -3.27 -2.44
N GLU A 237 16.93 -4.40 -2.19
CA GLU A 237 15.95 -5.03 -3.07
C GLU A 237 14.51 -4.52 -2.82
N ARG A 238 14.37 -3.35 -2.19
CA ARG A 238 13.09 -2.71 -1.91
C ARG A 238 13.01 -1.31 -2.46
N GLU A 239 11.78 -0.90 -2.73
CA GLU A 239 11.40 0.46 -3.00
C GLU A 239 10.35 0.94 -2.01
N ASN A 240 10.43 2.21 -1.65
CA ASN A 240 9.54 2.79 -0.66
C ASN A 240 8.34 3.45 -1.32
N PHE A 241 7.15 3.08 -0.90
CA PHE A 241 5.97 3.88 -1.14
C PHE A 241 5.98 5.14 -0.27
N ASN A 242 5.57 6.25 -0.86
CA ASN A 242 5.28 7.47 -0.12
C ASN A 242 3.76 7.60 0.07
N ALA A 243 3.22 7.14 1.20
CA ALA A 243 1.79 7.19 1.46
C ALA A 243 1.39 8.41 2.31
N LEU A 244 0.29 9.05 1.96
CA LEU A 244 -0.40 10.01 2.83
C LEU A 244 -1.26 9.22 3.82
N ILE A 245 -0.75 9.05 5.03
CA ILE A 245 -1.43 8.34 6.12
C ILE A 245 -2.02 9.37 7.08
N SER A 246 -3.34 9.39 7.26
CA SER A 246 -4.03 10.38 8.10
C SER A 246 -5.23 9.77 8.83
N TRP A 247 -4.92 8.93 9.80
CA TRP A 247 -5.89 8.33 10.70
C TRP A 247 -6.67 9.38 11.50
N TYR A 248 -7.95 9.11 11.76
CA TYR A 248 -8.83 9.93 12.61
C TYR A 248 -9.06 11.37 12.15
N LYS A 249 -8.81 11.67 10.87
CA LYS A 249 -9.06 12.97 10.26
C LYS A 249 -10.34 12.93 9.39
N PRO A 250 -11.09 14.04 9.30
CA PRO A 250 -12.15 14.18 8.32
C PRO A 250 -11.61 13.99 6.89
N GLN A 251 -12.41 13.37 6.01
CA GLN A 251 -11.99 13.08 4.64
C GLN A 251 -11.57 14.36 3.91
N GLU A 252 -12.28 15.47 4.10
CA GLU A 252 -11.94 16.77 3.50
C GLU A 252 -10.54 17.28 3.89
N GLU A 253 -10.11 17.05 5.13
CA GLU A 253 -8.77 17.42 5.58
C GLU A 253 -7.71 16.55 4.90
N VAL A 254 -7.97 15.24 4.77
CA VAL A 254 -7.06 14.30 4.08
C VAL A 254 -6.92 14.69 2.61
N LEU A 255 -8.04 14.94 1.93
CA LEU A 255 -8.07 15.35 0.52
C LEU A 255 -7.37 16.70 0.32
N GLY A 256 -7.53 17.65 1.25
CA GLY A 256 -6.87 18.96 1.19
C GLY A 256 -5.34 18.91 1.34
N ARG A 257 -4.79 17.81 1.90
CA ARG A 257 -3.34 17.59 2.05
C ARG A 257 -2.71 16.84 0.88
N TYR A 258 -3.52 16.36 -0.06
CA TYR A 258 -3.05 15.61 -1.20
C TYR A 258 -2.10 16.43 -2.08
N THR A 259 -1.00 15.79 -2.50
CA THR A 259 -0.16 16.27 -3.59
C THR A 259 0.33 15.08 -4.41
N LEU A 260 0.83 15.34 -5.63
CA LEU A 260 1.31 14.31 -6.56
C LEU A 260 2.52 13.49 -6.06
N LYS A 261 3.13 13.89 -4.94
CA LYS A 261 4.27 13.15 -4.36
C LYS A 261 3.86 11.84 -3.70
N TYR A 262 2.58 11.68 -3.36
CA TYR A 262 2.09 10.50 -2.67
C TYR A 262 1.75 9.39 -3.66
N HIS A 263 2.22 8.18 -3.38
CA HIS A 263 1.90 6.96 -4.11
C HIS A 263 0.54 6.38 -3.71
N ALA A 264 0.11 6.65 -2.47
CA ALA A 264 -1.17 6.21 -1.96
C ALA A 264 -1.75 7.17 -0.91
N ILE A 265 -3.05 7.08 -0.66
CA ILE A 265 -3.77 7.85 0.35
C ILE A 265 -4.58 6.90 1.21
N HIS A 266 -4.44 7.01 2.53
CA HIS A 266 -5.17 6.17 3.48
C HIS A 266 -5.44 6.88 4.82
N PRO A 267 -6.62 6.67 5.44
CA PRO A 267 -7.77 5.94 4.91
C PRO A 267 -8.69 6.85 4.06
N LEU A 268 -9.22 6.33 2.97
CA LEU A 268 -10.25 6.94 2.12
C LEU A 268 -11.45 6.01 2.01
N LYS A 269 -12.62 6.42 2.49
CA LYS A 269 -13.82 5.58 2.42
C LYS A 269 -14.51 5.76 1.07
N PHE A 270 -14.41 4.76 0.18
CA PHE A 270 -15.02 4.83 -1.16
C PHE A 270 -16.55 4.81 -1.17
N SER A 271 -17.20 4.59 -0.04
CA SER A 271 -18.64 4.83 0.14
C SER A 271 -19.00 6.31 0.14
N ASP A 272 -18.05 7.21 0.39
CA ASP A 272 -18.24 8.66 0.37
C ASP A 272 -18.18 9.20 -1.08
N GLU A 273 -19.23 9.90 -1.50
CA GLU A 273 -19.32 10.50 -2.83
C GLU A 273 -18.27 11.59 -3.08
N LYS A 274 -17.88 12.37 -2.05
CA LYS A 274 -16.82 13.39 -2.19
C LYS A 274 -15.48 12.74 -2.47
N VAL A 275 -15.19 11.63 -1.80
CA VAL A 275 -13.98 10.83 -2.01
C VAL A 275 -13.95 10.26 -3.42
N ARG A 276 -15.07 9.67 -3.88
CA ARG A 276 -15.17 9.15 -5.26
C ARG A 276 -14.99 10.26 -6.30
N THR A 277 -15.70 11.37 -6.15
CA THR A 277 -15.59 12.54 -7.05
C THR A 277 -14.15 13.06 -7.11
N PHE A 278 -13.47 13.16 -5.97
CA PHE A 278 -12.07 13.57 -5.93
C PHE A 278 -11.17 12.63 -6.74
N ILE A 279 -11.32 11.32 -6.56
CA ILE A 279 -10.54 10.30 -7.27
C ILE A 279 -10.81 10.37 -8.77
N GLU A 280 -12.08 10.44 -9.19
CA GLU A 280 -12.45 10.54 -10.60
C GLU A 280 -11.80 11.75 -11.26
N GLN A 281 -11.86 12.92 -10.63
CA GLN A 281 -11.21 14.12 -11.15
C GLN A 281 -9.69 13.96 -11.31
N ARG A 282 -9.00 13.26 -10.38
CA ARG A 282 -7.55 13.03 -10.50
C ARG A 282 -7.23 12.07 -11.65
N VAL A 283 -8.02 11.01 -11.79
CA VAL A 283 -7.87 10.02 -12.86
C VAL A 283 -8.18 10.64 -14.22
N GLU A 284 -9.21 11.47 -14.33
CA GLU A 284 -9.55 12.20 -15.56
C GLU A 284 -8.45 13.18 -15.96
N GLN A 285 -7.88 13.91 -15.01
CA GLN A 285 -6.75 14.80 -15.26
C GLN A 285 -5.52 14.04 -15.77
N LEU A 286 -5.22 12.88 -15.18
CA LEU A 286 -4.16 12.00 -15.67
C LEU A 286 -4.46 11.55 -17.10
N VAL A 287 -5.65 11.01 -17.36
CA VAL A 287 -6.06 10.52 -18.68
C VAL A 287 -5.97 11.64 -19.72
N ALA A 288 -6.35 12.87 -19.38
CA ALA A 288 -6.21 14.01 -20.27
C ALA A 288 -4.76 14.41 -20.53
N ALA A 289 -3.86 14.25 -19.55
CA ALA A 289 -2.44 14.58 -19.67
C ALA A 289 -1.62 13.52 -20.42
N LEU A 290 -2.08 12.27 -20.46
CA LEU A 290 -1.41 11.14 -21.13
C LEU A 290 -2.06 10.75 -22.49
N ARG A 291 -2.95 11.60 -23.01
CA ARG A 291 -3.55 11.51 -24.35
C ARG A 291 -2.76 12.36 -25.33
#